data_AF-A0A7X6URU0-F1
#
_entry.id   AF-A0A7X6URU0-F1
#
_cell.length_a   1.000
_cell.length_b   1.000
_cell.length_c   1.000
_cell.angle_alpha   90.00
_cell.angle_beta   90.00
_cell.angle_gamma   90.00
#
_symmetry.space_group_name_H-M   'P 1'
#
loop_
_entity.id
_entity.type
_entity.pdbx_description
1 polymer ?
#
loop_
_entity_poly.entity_id
_entity_poly.type
_entity_poly.pdbx_seq_one_letter_code
_entity_poly.pdbx_strand_id
1 'polypeptide(L)' 'MKASIVITTYNRPQMLRLCLAALAKQDEFIHEVIVSDDGSSSGNYEEMGRISRSSPLNVTL' A
#
# COMPACT_ATOMS: atom_id res chain seq x y z
N MET A 1 -9.06 -17.53 -4.02
CA MET A 1 -9.63 -16.61 -5.06
C MET A 1 -8.49 -15.68 -5.51
N LYS A 2 -8.56 -14.98 -6.66
CA LYS A 2 -7.59 -13.89 -6.96
C LYS A 2 -8.26 -12.56 -6.65
N ALA A 3 -7.63 -11.73 -5.82
CA ALA A 3 -8.12 -10.41 -5.47
C ALA A 3 -7.10 -9.32 -5.78
N SER A 4 -7.57 -8.20 -6.31
CA SER A 4 -6.84 -6.93 -6.37
C SER A 4 -7.36 -6.03 -5.24
N ILE A 5 -6.47 -5.48 -4.43
CA ILE A 5 -6.82 -4.62 -3.30
C ILE A 5 -6.53 -3.17 -3.67
N VAL A 6 -7.52 -2.28 -3.54
CA VAL A 6 -7.33 -0.84 -3.73
C VAL A 6 -7.34 -0.13 -2.39
N ILE A 7 -6.31 0.66 -2.09
CA ILE A 7 -6.18 1.47 -0.87
C ILE A 7 -6.13 2.94 -1.27
N THR A 8 -7.14 3.71 -0.91
CA THR A 8 -7.10 5.18 -1.02
C THR A 8 -6.50 5.78 0.25
N THR A 9 -5.60 6.74 0.12
CA THR A 9 -4.89 7.34 1.28
C THR A 9 -4.59 8.82 1.07
N TYR A 10 -4.48 9.56 2.17
CA TYR A 10 -4.10 10.97 2.21
C TYR A 10 -3.32 11.25 3.49
N ASN A 11 -2.07 11.71 3.37
CA ASN A 11 -1.17 12.07 4.47
C ASN A 11 -1.08 11.01 5.59
N ARG A 12 -1.11 9.72 5.23
CA ARG A 12 -1.10 8.58 6.18
C ARG A 12 -0.10 7.46 5.82
N PRO A 13 1.19 7.75 5.64
CA PRO A 13 2.19 6.72 5.32
C PRO A 13 2.24 5.59 6.35
N GLN A 14 2.15 5.91 7.65
CA GLN A 14 2.19 4.89 8.71
C GLN A 14 1.00 3.93 8.66
N MET A 15 -0.20 4.42 8.29
CA MET A 15 -1.36 3.55 8.12
C MET A 15 -1.19 2.64 6.90
N LEU A 16 -0.68 3.18 5.79
CA LEU A 16 -0.37 2.37 4.61
C LEU A 16 0.60 1.24 4.96
N ARG A 17 1.65 1.52 5.73
CA ARG A 17 2.60 0.50 6.20
C ARG A 17 1.91 -0.62 6.99
N LEU A 18 1.03 -0.27 7.91
CA LEU A 18 0.29 -1.25 8.72
C LEU A 18 -0.68 -2.08 7.86
N CYS A 19 -1.38 -1.44 6.93
CA CYS A 19 -2.26 -2.14 5.99
C CYS A 19 -1.49 -3.15 5.14
N LEU A 20 -0.38 -2.75 4.52
CA LEU A 20 0.45 -3.64 3.72
C LEU A 20 1.03 -4.80 4.55
N ALA A 21 1.44 -4.53 5.79
CA ALA A 21 1.92 -5.57 6.70
C ALA A 21 0.83 -6.56 7.12
N ALA A 22 -0.42 -6.11 7.26
CA ALA A 22 -1.56 -6.99 7.54
C ALA A 22 -1.96 -7.82 6.31
N LEU A 23 -1.96 -7.21 5.12
CA LEU A 23 -2.21 -7.88 3.85
C LEU A 23 -1.15 -8.95 3.55
N ALA A 24 0.11 -8.68 3.86
CA ALA A 24 1.20 -9.64 3.68
C ALA A 24 1.11 -10.89 4.58
N LYS A 25 0.21 -10.88 5.57
CA LYS A 25 -0.04 -12.01 6.49
C LYS A 25 -1.31 -12.80 6.15
N GLN A 26 -2.03 -12.45 5.08
CA GLN A 26 -3.21 -13.19 4.68
C GLN A 26 -2.82 -14.54 4.08
N ASP A 27 -3.61 -15.58 4.34
CA ASP A 27 -3.42 -16.91 3.75
C ASP A 27 -3.91 -16.96 2.29
N GLU A 28 -4.88 -16.11 1.94
CA GLU A 28 -5.39 -15.98 0.57
C GLU A 28 -4.42 -15.20 -0.32
N PHE A 29 -4.30 -15.65 -1.57
CA PHE A 29 -3.41 -15.03 -2.54
C PHE A 29 -3.93 -13.65 -3.00
N ILE A 30 -3.15 -12.61 -2.72
CA ILE A 30 -3.36 -11.25 -3.22
C ILE A 30 -2.59 -11.10 -4.54
N HIS A 31 -3.31 -10.76 -5.62
CA HIS A 31 -2.70 -10.60 -6.94
C HIS A 31 -1.88 -9.32 -7.04
N GLU A 32 -2.44 -8.21 -6.54
CA GLU A 32 -1.82 -6.89 -6.55
C GLU A 32 -2.47 -6.00 -5.48
N VAL A 33 -1.74 -4.97 -5.08
CA VAL A 33 -2.25 -3.86 -4.28
C VAL A 33 -2.01 -2.56 -5.04
N ILE A 34 -3.07 -1.78 -5.23
CA ILE A 34 -3.02 -0.47 -5.87
C ILE A 34 -3.28 0.58 -4.79
N VAL A 35 -2.32 1.46 -4.57
CA VAL A 35 -2.42 2.57 -3.63
C VAL A 35 -2.75 3.82 -4.42
N SER A 36 -3.89 4.45 -4.15
CA SER A 36 -4.28 5.71 -4.76
C SER A 36 -4.08 6.83 -3.74
N ASP A 37 -3.11 7.70 -3.98
CA ASP A 37 -2.90 8.90 -3.17
C ASP A 37 -3.85 10.04 -3.59
N ASP A 38 -4.49 10.69 -2.62
CA ASP A 38 -5.40 11.81 -2.82
C ASP A 38 -4.70 13.17 -2.62
N GLY A 39 -3.54 13.34 -3.25
CA GLY A 39 -2.78 14.60 -3.21
C GLY A 39 -2.08 14.87 -1.88
N SER A 40 -1.41 13.86 -1.32
CA SER A 40 -0.57 14.03 -0.12
C SER A 40 0.55 15.05 -0.34
N SER A 41 1.08 15.58 0.76
CA SER A 41 2.31 16.38 0.70
C SER A 41 3.46 15.56 0.10
N SER A 42 4.43 16.23 -0.53
CA SER A 42 5.58 15.58 -1.16
C SER A 42 6.31 14.62 -0.21
N GLY A 43 6.52 15.02 1.05
CA GLY A 43 7.16 14.18 2.06
C GLY A 43 6.37 12.90 2.37
N ASN A 44 5.04 13.00 2.48
CA ASN A 44 4.18 11.84 2.71
C ASN A 44 4.11 10.93 1.48
N TYR A 45 4.02 11.50 0.28
CA TYR A 45 4.02 10.76 -0.98
C TYR A 45 5.33 9.96 -1.16
N GLU A 46 6.48 10.59 -0.93
CA GLU A 46 7.78 9.93 -0.97
C GLU A 46 7.92 8.81 0.06
N GLU A 47 7.40 9.01 1.27
CA GLU A 47 7.40 8.00 2.32
C GLU A 47 6.51 6.79 1.94
N MET A 48 5.31 7.04 1.39
CA MET A 48 4.45 5.98 0.86
C MET A 48 5.11 5.22 -0.28
N GLY A 49 5.87 5.90 -1.14
CA GLY A 49 6.65 5.26 -2.20
C GLY A 49 7.74 4.34 -1.64
N ARG A 50 8.45 4.78 -0.58
CA ARG A 50 9.44 3.95 0.11
C ARG A 50 8.79 2.72 0.75
N ILE A 51 7.65 2.90 1.43
CA ILE A 51 6.89 1.82 2.05
C ILE A 51 6.43 0.80 0.98
N SER A 52 5.81 1.27 -0.10
CA SER A 52 5.29 0.43 -1.18
C SER A 52 6.39 -0.41 -1.83
N ARG A 53 7.56 0.18 -2.12
CA ARG A 53 8.72 -0.55 -2.67
C ARG A 53 9.34 -1.57 -1.70
N SER A 54 9.18 -1.36 -0.39
CA SER A 54 9.69 -2.28 0.64
C SER A 54 8.73 -3.43 0.97
N SER A 55 7.51 -3.39 0.44
CA SER A 55 6.49 -4.41 0.67
C SER A 55 6.86 -5.72 -0.03
N PRO A 56 6.60 -6.89 0.60
CA PRO A 56 6.72 -8.17 -0.10
C PRO A 56 5.57 -8.42 -1.10
N LEU A 57 4.53 -7.58 -1.08
CA LEU A 57 3.41 -7.64 -2.02
C LEU A 57 3.76 -6.94 -3.34
N ASN A 58 3.07 -7.29 -4.41
CA ASN A 58 3.09 -6.54 -5.66
C ASN A 58 2.29 -5.24 -5.50
N VAL A 59 2.95 -4.13 -5.16
CA VAL A 59 2.32 -2.84 -4.88
C VAL A 59 2.62 -1.82 -5.98
N THR A 60 1.58 -1.16 -6.48
CA THR A 60 1.68 0.05 -7.31
C THR A 60 1.16 1.24 -6.51
N LEU A 61 1.89 2.36 -6.52
CA LEU A 61 1.51 3.65 -5.92
C LEU A 61 1.32 4.69 -7.01
#